data_AF-A0A2V2EHI0-F1
#
_entry.id   AF-A0A2V2EHI0-F1
#
_cell.length_a   1.000
_cell.length_b   1.000
_cell.length_c   1.000
_cell.angle_alpha   90.00
_cell.angle_beta   90.00
_cell.angle_gamma   90.00
#
_symmetry.space_group_name_H-M   'P 1'
#
loop_
_entity.id
_entity.type
_entity.pdbx_description
1 polymer ?
#
loop_
_entity_poly.entity_id
_entity_poly.type
_entity_poly.pdbx_seq_one_letter_code
_entity_poly.pdbx_strand_id
1 'polypeptide(L)'
;MKHMPDVLKKYTYGGVKVAFITLEKTIKDTVSAHSLDEICAETTAYAEIVAAIIVASCKEDGASVSVSIKKEENLFGAVAENDGRVCGFHEKISPLQNSGIVLEVTRRLYLRGDYKSIVSANDVSSAVNEYFRTSLQVEARFALGKTGNVYYGLLVEQFPITCEREEIWRNAANEEIEYLEPIENGNLSTERELMKKYTLMGVVPIKFGCTCSSASVSEIIKSIPHEELKATADENGYIEIRCKFCGKTRKRKVC
;
A
#
# COMPACT_ATOMS: atom_id res chain seq x y z
N MET A 1 19.93 7.11 15.62
CA MET A 1 18.77 6.20 15.60
C MET A 1 19.23 4.82 15.15
N LYS A 2 18.81 3.74 15.83
CA LYS A 2 19.03 2.38 15.32
C LYS A 2 18.24 2.21 14.02
N HIS A 3 18.84 1.60 13.00
CA HIS A 3 18.15 1.24 11.76
C HIS A 3 16.92 0.38 12.09
N MET A 4 15.73 0.84 11.70
CA MET A 4 14.51 0.04 11.77
C MET A 4 14.40 -0.76 10.47
N PRO A 5 14.23 -2.08 10.55
CA PRO A 5 14.11 -2.90 9.35
C PRO A 5 12.81 -2.59 8.61
N ASP A 6 12.82 -2.81 7.31
CA ASP A 6 11.63 -2.78 6.48
C ASP A 6 10.78 -4.01 6.77
N VAL A 7 9.71 -3.83 7.54
CA VAL A 7 8.93 -4.95 8.08
C VAL A 7 7.51 -4.53 8.40
N LEU A 8 6.57 -5.44 8.17
CA LEU A 8 5.21 -5.37 8.69
C LEU A 8 5.06 -6.43 9.79
N LYS A 9 4.63 -5.99 10.96
CA LYS A 9 4.34 -6.86 12.11
C LYS A 9 2.84 -6.85 12.36
N LYS A 10 2.28 -8.04 12.59
CA LYS A 10 0.86 -8.24 12.92
C LYS A 10 0.75 -8.67 14.37
N TYR A 11 -0.15 -8.04 15.10
CA TYR A 11 -0.42 -8.33 16.49
C TYR A 11 -1.91 -8.46 16.76
N THR A 12 -2.25 -9.01 17.92
CA THR A 12 -3.60 -9.04 18.47
C THR A 12 -3.59 -8.71 19.95
N TYR A 13 -4.67 -8.09 20.40
CA TYR A 13 -4.93 -7.85 21.82
C TYR A 13 -6.44 -7.70 22.02
N GLY A 14 -7.03 -8.48 22.92
CA GLY A 14 -8.47 -8.42 23.17
C GLY A 14 -9.29 -8.49 21.88
N GLY A 15 -10.11 -7.45 21.67
CA GLY A 15 -10.99 -7.27 20.52
C GLY A 15 -10.38 -6.63 19.28
N VAL A 16 -9.05 -6.50 19.16
CA VAL A 16 -8.41 -5.85 17.99
C VAL A 16 -7.30 -6.68 17.34
N LYS A 17 -7.08 -6.41 16.05
CA LYS A 17 -5.82 -6.66 15.34
C LYS A 17 -5.07 -5.35 15.20
N VAL A 18 -3.75 -5.42 15.32
CA VAL A 18 -2.86 -4.29 15.05
C VAL A 18 -1.87 -4.68 13.96
N ALA A 19 -1.74 -3.87 12.91
CA ALA A 19 -0.68 -3.99 11.94
C ALA A 19 0.22 -2.76 12.01
N PHE A 20 1.51 -2.96 12.24
CA PHE A 20 2.51 -1.90 12.28
C PHE A 20 3.58 -2.17 11.24
N ILE A 21 3.82 -1.21 10.35
CA ILE A 21 4.79 -1.29 9.27
C ILE A 21 5.79 -0.15 9.38
N THR A 22 7.06 -0.44 9.12
CA THR A 22 8.11 0.56 8.89
C THR A 22 8.83 0.30 7.59
N LEU A 23 9.12 1.36 6.84
CA LEU A 23 9.84 1.33 5.56
C LEU A 23 10.90 2.43 5.52
N GLU A 24 12.13 2.06 5.21
CA GLU A 24 13.22 3.01 4.92
C GLU A 24 13.89 2.62 3.60
N LYS A 25 14.43 1.40 3.52
CA LYS A 25 15.21 0.96 2.36
C LYS A 25 14.33 0.81 1.11
N THR A 26 13.15 0.26 1.28
CA THR A 26 12.16 0.05 0.21
C THR A 26 11.78 1.37 -0.43
N ILE A 27 11.55 2.42 0.37
CA ILE A 27 11.24 3.75 -0.16
C ILE A 27 12.45 4.34 -0.88
N LYS A 28 13.67 4.18 -0.36
CA LYS A 28 14.90 4.57 -1.07
C LYS A 28 15.03 3.89 -2.44
N ASP A 29 14.71 2.60 -2.51
CA ASP A 29 14.72 1.83 -3.76
C ASP A 29 13.64 2.34 -4.73
N THR A 30 12.42 2.64 -4.25
CA THR A 30 11.34 3.25 -5.06
C THR A 30 11.71 4.63 -5.59
N VAL A 31 12.24 5.51 -4.74
CA VAL A 31 12.72 6.84 -5.15
C VAL A 31 13.80 6.72 -6.23
N SER A 32 14.72 5.78 -6.07
CA SER A 32 15.79 5.55 -7.06
C SER A 32 15.26 5.01 -8.39
N ALA A 33 14.20 4.20 -8.38
CA ALA A 33 13.61 3.63 -9.58
C ALA A 33 12.87 4.67 -10.46
N HIS A 34 12.37 5.73 -9.84
CA HIS A 34 11.51 6.72 -10.50
C HIS A 34 12.03 8.16 -10.46
N SER A 35 13.15 8.41 -9.78
CA SER A 35 13.72 9.75 -9.57
C SER A 35 12.71 10.72 -8.94
N LEU A 36 11.98 10.26 -7.92
CA LEU A 36 10.94 11.05 -7.26
C LEU A 36 11.55 12.23 -6.48
N ASP A 37 10.90 13.39 -6.55
CA ASP A 37 11.14 14.47 -5.59
C ASP A 37 10.62 14.11 -4.18
N GLU A 38 10.98 14.90 -3.18
CA GLU A 38 10.67 14.60 -1.77
C GLU A 38 9.16 14.53 -1.48
N ILE A 39 8.36 15.42 -2.07
CA ILE A 39 6.90 15.47 -1.85
C ILE A 39 6.25 14.24 -2.46
N CYS A 40 6.66 13.89 -3.68
CA CYS A 40 6.16 12.71 -4.37
C CYS A 40 6.61 11.42 -3.69
N ALA A 41 7.85 11.37 -3.20
CA ALA A 41 8.39 10.24 -2.46
C ALA A 41 7.56 9.93 -1.21
N GLU A 42 7.17 10.95 -0.46
CA GLU A 42 6.36 10.78 0.76
C GLU A 42 4.99 10.18 0.47
N THR A 43 4.23 10.75 -0.48
CA THR A 43 2.88 10.24 -0.76
C THR A 43 2.91 8.89 -1.47
N THR A 44 3.94 8.61 -2.29
CA THR A 44 4.17 7.27 -2.84
C THR A 44 4.47 6.26 -1.73
N ALA A 45 5.27 6.62 -0.71
CA ALA A 45 5.51 5.76 0.45
C ALA A 45 4.20 5.45 1.21
N TYR A 46 3.30 6.42 1.33
CA TYR A 46 1.99 6.20 1.93
C TYR A 46 1.13 5.23 1.11
N ALA A 47 1.15 5.32 -0.22
CA ALA A 47 0.48 4.34 -1.07
C ALA A 47 1.05 2.92 -0.87
N GLU A 48 2.37 2.78 -0.76
CA GLU A 48 3.03 1.49 -0.49
C GLU A 48 2.65 0.90 0.88
N ILE A 49 2.64 1.73 1.93
CA ILE A 49 2.21 1.36 3.29
C ILE A 49 0.77 0.86 3.28
N VAL A 50 -0.14 1.59 2.64
CA VAL A 50 -1.56 1.23 2.58
C VAL A 50 -1.75 -0.08 1.82
N ALA A 51 -1.08 -0.25 0.67
CA ALA A 51 -1.15 -1.49 -0.09
C ALA A 51 -0.63 -2.69 0.73
N ALA A 52 0.52 -2.53 1.41
CA ALA A 52 1.13 -3.57 2.22
C ALA A 52 0.25 -3.96 3.43
N ILE A 53 -0.38 -3.00 4.09
CA ILE A 53 -1.29 -3.28 5.21
C ILE A 53 -2.55 -3.99 4.74
N ILE A 54 -3.17 -3.56 3.64
CA ILE A 54 -4.41 -4.18 3.13
C ILE A 54 -4.13 -5.60 2.60
N VAL A 55 -3.00 -5.84 1.91
CA VAL A 55 -2.68 -7.21 1.48
C VAL A 55 -2.38 -8.13 2.67
N ALA A 56 -1.79 -7.60 3.74
CA ALA A 56 -1.50 -8.38 4.94
C ALA A 56 -2.75 -8.80 5.74
N SER A 57 -3.90 -8.14 5.52
CA SER A 57 -5.21 -8.53 6.08
C SER A 57 -5.97 -9.54 5.20
N CYS A 58 -5.51 -9.76 3.97
CA CYS A 58 -6.06 -10.80 3.09
C CYS A 58 -5.65 -12.20 3.60
N LYS A 59 -6.60 -13.14 3.58
CA LYS A 59 -6.39 -14.53 4.04
C LYS A 59 -5.94 -15.48 2.92
N GLU A 60 -6.01 -15.03 1.67
CA GLU A 60 -5.77 -15.86 0.48
C GLU A 60 -4.30 -15.84 0.08
N ASP A 61 -3.75 -17.01 -0.23
CA ASP A 61 -2.42 -17.13 -0.81
C ASP A 61 -2.39 -16.51 -2.21
N GLY A 62 -1.33 -15.76 -2.51
CA GLY A 62 -1.17 -15.04 -3.77
C GLY A 62 -2.07 -13.82 -3.92
N ALA A 63 -2.66 -13.33 -2.82
CA ALA A 63 -3.38 -12.06 -2.84
C ALA A 63 -2.44 -10.90 -3.22
N SER A 64 -2.95 -10.03 -4.08
CA SER A 64 -2.28 -8.80 -4.52
C SER A 64 -3.22 -7.62 -4.33
N VAL A 65 -2.72 -6.51 -3.82
CA VAL A 65 -3.50 -5.29 -3.62
C VAL A 65 -2.85 -4.14 -4.36
N SER A 66 -3.63 -3.48 -5.21
CA SER A 66 -3.28 -2.22 -5.84
C SER A 66 -4.00 -1.08 -5.15
N VAL A 67 -3.27 -0.02 -4.85
CA VAL A 67 -3.78 1.23 -4.27
C VAL A 67 -3.49 2.38 -5.24
N SER A 68 -4.38 3.36 -5.27
CA SER A 68 -4.23 4.62 -5.99
C SER A 68 -4.74 5.76 -5.12
N ILE A 69 -3.84 6.65 -4.70
CA ILE A 69 -4.15 7.88 -3.98
C ILE A 69 -4.11 9.02 -4.99
N LYS A 70 -5.24 9.65 -5.26
CA LYS A 70 -5.34 10.81 -6.15
C LYS A 70 -5.55 12.07 -5.33
N LYS A 71 -4.75 13.10 -5.57
CA LYS A 71 -4.83 14.41 -4.90
C LYS A 71 -4.43 15.50 -5.90
N GLU A 72 -5.31 16.48 -6.09
CA GLU A 72 -5.10 17.56 -7.07
C GLU A 72 -4.81 16.97 -8.47
N GLU A 73 -3.69 17.32 -9.10
CA GLU A 73 -3.24 16.75 -10.37
C GLU A 73 -2.25 15.58 -10.24
N ASN A 74 -2.19 14.92 -9.08
CA ASN A 74 -1.24 13.84 -8.79
C ASN A 74 -1.94 12.51 -8.53
N LEU A 75 -1.38 11.43 -9.07
CA LEU A 75 -1.70 10.05 -8.74
C LEU A 75 -0.46 9.37 -8.14
N PHE A 76 -0.64 8.79 -6.96
CA PHE A 76 0.34 7.95 -6.29
C PHE A 76 -0.19 6.51 -6.26
N GLY A 77 0.42 5.64 -7.04
CA GLY A 77 0.00 4.25 -7.14
C GLY A 77 0.96 3.32 -6.42
N ALA A 78 0.45 2.22 -5.86
CA ALA A 78 1.27 1.15 -5.32
C ALA A 78 0.63 -0.21 -5.53
N VAL A 79 1.47 -1.25 -5.59
CA VAL A 79 1.07 -2.65 -5.56
C VAL A 79 1.86 -3.36 -4.48
N ALA A 80 1.17 -4.18 -3.67
CA ALA A 80 1.78 -5.06 -2.68
C ALA A 80 1.28 -6.49 -2.85
N GLU A 81 2.19 -7.43 -2.61
CA GLU A 81 1.95 -8.88 -2.64
C GLU A 81 2.02 -9.45 -1.21
N ASN A 82 1.34 -10.57 -0.97
CA ASN A 82 1.34 -11.23 0.33
C ASN A 82 2.73 -11.73 0.80
N ASP A 83 3.71 -11.84 -0.11
CA ASP A 83 5.10 -12.24 0.15
C ASP A 83 6.02 -11.07 0.58
N GLY A 84 5.44 -9.89 0.80
CA GLY A 84 6.16 -8.70 1.27
C GLY A 84 6.82 -7.87 0.18
N ARG A 85 6.64 -8.22 -1.11
CA ARG A 85 7.03 -7.31 -2.21
C ARG A 85 6.06 -6.14 -2.31
N VAL A 86 6.60 -4.93 -2.41
CA VAL A 86 5.85 -3.72 -2.67
C VAL A 86 6.59 -2.82 -3.67
N CYS A 87 5.85 -2.08 -4.48
CA CYS A 87 6.42 -1.03 -5.32
C CYS A 87 5.37 0.04 -5.64
N GLY A 88 5.81 1.28 -5.64
CA GLY A 88 4.99 2.45 -5.92
C GLY A 88 5.48 3.25 -7.11
N PHE A 89 4.67 4.22 -7.53
CA PHE A 89 4.98 5.18 -8.57
C PHE A 89 4.21 6.49 -8.33
N HIS A 90 4.61 7.51 -9.08
CA HIS A 90 3.90 8.78 -9.19
C HIS A 90 3.68 9.10 -10.66
N GLU A 91 2.51 9.65 -10.98
CA GLU A 91 2.21 10.24 -12.28
C GLU A 91 1.33 11.48 -12.12
N LYS A 92 1.42 12.38 -13.10
CA LYS A 92 0.48 13.52 -13.21
C LYS A 92 -0.79 13.05 -13.90
N ILE A 93 -1.93 13.50 -13.40
CA ILE A 93 -3.26 13.24 -13.95
C ILE A 93 -3.99 14.56 -14.20
N SER A 94 -5.14 14.49 -14.87
CA SER A 94 -6.04 15.65 -14.93
C SER A 94 -6.45 16.09 -13.52
N PRO A 95 -6.46 17.40 -13.22
CA PRO A 95 -6.80 17.90 -11.90
C PRO A 95 -8.17 17.38 -11.43
N LEU A 96 -8.21 16.90 -10.20
CA LEU A 96 -9.45 16.53 -9.55
C LEU A 96 -10.30 17.78 -9.24
N GLN A 97 -11.61 17.63 -9.31
CA GLN A 97 -12.56 18.70 -8.95
C GLN A 97 -12.87 18.76 -7.45
N ASN A 98 -12.39 17.82 -6.63
CA ASN A 98 -12.66 17.76 -5.19
C ASN A 98 -11.51 18.34 -4.35
N SER A 99 -11.83 18.86 -3.17
CA SER A 99 -10.87 19.50 -2.24
C SER A 99 -10.20 18.51 -1.26
N GLY A 100 -10.02 17.25 -1.67
CA GLY A 100 -9.52 16.19 -0.80
C GLY A 100 -8.75 15.12 -1.58
N ILE A 101 -8.70 13.91 -1.04
CA ILE A 101 -8.10 12.77 -1.72
C ILE A 101 -9.17 11.78 -2.18
N VAL A 102 -8.84 11.03 -3.23
CA VAL A 102 -9.59 9.84 -3.65
C VAL A 102 -8.68 8.64 -3.49
N LEU A 103 -9.07 7.69 -2.66
CA LEU A 103 -8.41 6.41 -2.48
C LEU A 103 -9.18 5.34 -3.27
N GLU A 104 -8.51 4.73 -4.24
CA GLU A 104 -8.98 3.55 -4.95
C GLU A 104 -8.18 2.33 -4.51
N VAL A 105 -8.88 1.28 -4.09
CA VAL A 105 -8.27 0.01 -3.66
C VAL A 105 -8.83 -1.10 -4.54
N THR A 106 -7.93 -1.85 -5.19
CA THR A 106 -8.25 -3.06 -5.93
C THR A 106 -7.56 -4.25 -5.27
N ARG A 107 -8.34 -5.21 -4.77
CA ARG A 107 -7.82 -6.48 -4.26
C ARG A 107 -8.02 -7.55 -5.31
N ARG A 108 -6.94 -8.21 -5.70
CA ARG A 108 -6.97 -9.39 -6.55
C ARG A 108 -6.93 -10.63 -5.68
N LEU A 109 -8.06 -11.33 -5.63
CA LEU A 109 -8.29 -12.50 -4.80
C LEU A 109 -8.52 -13.69 -5.72
N TYR A 110 -7.63 -14.67 -5.66
CA TYR A 110 -7.62 -15.79 -6.60
C TYR A 110 -8.94 -16.57 -6.60
N LEU A 111 -9.57 -16.73 -5.43
CA LEU A 111 -10.80 -17.52 -5.31
C LEU A 111 -12.08 -16.69 -5.38
N ARG A 112 -12.03 -15.42 -4.95
CA ARG A 112 -13.21 -14.56 -4.79
C ARG A 112 -13.41 -13.56 -5.91
N GLY A 113 -12.47 -13.47 -6.84
CA GLY A 113 -12.46 -12.48 -7.90
C GLY A 113 -11.97 -11.11 -7.43
N ASP A 114 -11.70 -10.23 -8.39
CA ASP A 114 -11.19 -8.90 -8.13
C ASP A 114 -12.27 -8.02 -7.49
N TYR A 115 -11.93 -7.35 -6.40
CA TYR A 115 -12.80 -6.39 -5.72
C TYR A 115 -12.18 -5.00 -5.81
N LYS A 116 -12.98 -4.02 -6.25
CA LYS A 116 -12.58 -2.61 -6.36
C LYS A 116 -13.47 -1.73 -5.49
N SER A 117 -12.85 -0.82 -4.74
CA SER A 117 -13.52 0.20 -3.93
C SER A 117 -12.90 1.57 -4.17
N ILE A 118 -13.72 2.61 -4.04
CA ILE A 118 -13.32 4.01 -4.17
C ILE A 118 -13.93 4.75 -2.98
N VAL A 119 -13.10 5.47 -2.25
CA VAL A 119 -13.51 6.32 -1.13
C VAL A 119 -12.86 7.69 -1.25
N SER A 120 -13.55 8.73 -0.78
CA SER A 120 -13.05 10.10 -0.78
C SER A 120 -13.01 10.61 0.66
N ALA A 121 -11.92 11.27 1.04
CA ALA A 121 -11.76 11.87 2.35
C ALA A 121 -10.80 13.07 2.30
N ASN A 122 -10.58 13.73 3.44
CA ASN A 122 -9.70 14.89 3.53
C ASN A 122 -8.21 14.51 3.43
N ASP A 123 -7.85 13.35 3.95
CA ASP A 123 -6.48 12.85 4.03
C ASP A 123 -6.43 11.32 3.90
N VAL A 124 -5.22 10.77 3.77
CA VAL A 124 -4.97 9.34 3.55
C VAL A 124 -5.47 8.49 4.71
N SER A 125 -5.25 8.91 5.95
CA SER A 125 -5.69 8.15 7.13
C SER A 125 -7.21 8.08 7.22
N SER A 126 -7.89 9.21 7.01
CA SER A 126 -9.35 9.28 6.95
C SER A 126 -9.91 8.41 5.82
N ALA A 127 -9.27 8.39 4.64
CA ALA A 127 -9.70 7.54 3.53
C ALA A 127 -9.52 6.05 3.83
N VAL A 128 -8.43 5.64 4.49
CA VAL A 128 -8.23 4.25 4.89
C VAL A 128 -9.28 3.85 5.93
N ASN A 129 -9.55 4.67 6.94
CA ASN A 129 -10.62 4.41 7.92
C ASN A 129 -11.97 4.21 7.23
N GLU A 130 -12.30 5.09 6.27
CA GLU A 130 -13.53 5.01 5.49
C GLU A 130 -13.59 3.74 4.61
N TYR A 131 -12.47 3.34 4.01
CA TYR A 131 -12.37 2.08 3.26
C TYR A 131 -12.67 0.88 4.15
N PHE A 132 -12.07 0.78 5.33
CA PHE A 132 -12.35 -0.33 6.26
C PHE A 132 -13.81 -0.33 6.70
N ARG A 133 -14.36 0.84 7.03
CA ARG A 133 -15.75 0.99 7.46
C ARG A 133 -16.76 0.60 6.38
N THR A 134 -16.57 1.08 5.15
CA THR A 134 -17.57 0.91 4.07
C THR A 134 -17.37 -0.35 3.25
N SER A 135 -16.13 -0.73 2.99
CA SER A 135 -15.79 -1.82 2.06
C SER A 135 -15.53 -3.13 2.77
N LEU A 136 -15.03 -3.08 4.01
CA LEU A 136 -14.75 -4.26 4.84
C LEU A 136 -15.74 -4.43 6.00
N GLN A 137 -16.58 -3.43 6.27
CA GLN A 137 -17.59 -3.45 7.34
C GLN A 137 -17.00 -3.72 8.72
N VAL A 138 -15.80 -3.17 8.96
CA VAL A 138 -15.12 -3.24 10.26
C VAL A 138 -14.71 -1.84 10.70
N GLU A 139 -14.76 -1.60 12.01
CA GLU A 139 -14.25 -0.36 12.59
C GLU A 139 -12.72 -0.41 12.60
N ALA A 140 -12.07 0.65 12.11
CA ALA A 140 -10.62 0.73 12.13
C ALA A 140 -10.11 2.15 12.36
N ARG A 141 -8.92 2.25 12.94
CA ARG A 141 -8.13 3.48 13.07
C ARG A 141 -6.80 3.31 12.39
N PHE A 142 -6.45 4.28 11.56
CA PHE A 142 -5.24 4.29 10.78
C PHE A 142 -4.44 5.55 11.04
N ALA A 143 -3.16 5.38 11.28
CA ALA A 143 -2.18 6.45 11.37
C ALA A 143 -0.99 6.13 10.46
N LEU A 144 -0.38 7.17 9.92
CA LEU A 144 0.80 7.06 9.07
C LEU A 144 1.66 8.31 9.25
N GLY A 145 2.93 8.21 8.92
CA GLY A 145 3.82 9.37 8.95
C GLY A 145 5.26 9.03 8.60
N LYS A 146 6.14 9.99 8.89
CA LYS A 146 7.58 9.90 8.65
C LYS A 146 8.35 10.41 9.87
N THR A 147 9.28 9.60 10.38
CA THR A 147 10.20 9.96 11.47
C THR A 147 11.64 9.83 10.96
N GLY A 148 12.29 10.96 10.70
CA GLY A 148 13.58 10.98 10.02
C GLY A 148 13.45 10.40 8.61
N ASN A 149 14.12 9.28 8.33
CA ASN A 149 14.02 8.57 7.04
C ASN A 149 13.09 7.36 7.07
N VAL A 150 12.44 7.09 8.20
CA VAL A 150 11.56 5.93 8.37
C VAL A 150 10.12 6.38 8.16
N TYR A 151 9.47 5.81 7.15
CA TYR A 151 8.03 5.90 6.96
C TYR A 151 7.35 4.81 7.76
N TYR A 152 6.21 5.11 8.38
CA TYR A 152 5.48 4.15 9.20
C TYR A 152 3.98 4.22 8.95
N GLY A 153 3.33 3.09 9.21
CA GLY A 153 1.88 2.95 9.21
C GLY A 153 1.43 2.08 10.38
N LEU A 154 0.32 2.47 10.98
CA LEU A 154 -0.32 1.78 12.09
C LEU A 154 -1.80 1.61 11.77
N LEU A 155 -2.26 0.37 11.69
CA LEU A 155 -3.68 0.02 11.59
C LEU A 155 -4.10 -0.67 12.87
N VAL A 156 -5.19 -0.21 13.47
CA VAL A 156 -5.91 -0.87 14.55
C VAL A 156 -7.31 -1.23 14.03
N GLU A 157 -7.56 -2.52 13.81
CA GLU A 157 -8.83 -3.06 13.28
C GLU A 157 -9.59 -3.75 14.40
N GLN A 158 -10.84 -3.36 14.65
CA GLN A 158 -11.71 -4.03 15.61
C GLN A 158 -12.25 -5.33 15.01
N PHE A 159 -12.26 -6.40 15.82
CA PHE A 159 -13.01 -7.59 15.48
C PHE A 159 -14.52 -7.28 15.41
N PRO A 160 -15.27 -7.95 14.52
CA PRO A 160 -16.73 -7.85 14.52
C PRO A 160 -17.30 -8.29 15.86
N ILE A 161 -18.29 -7.55 16.35
CA ILE A 161 -19.06 -7.95 17.54
C ILE A 161 -20.22 -8.82 17.05
N THR A 162 -20.19 -10.10 17.43
CA THR A 162 -21.13 -11.13 16.97
C THR A 162 -22.00 -11.69 18.10
N CYS A 163 -21.68 -11.39 19.37
CA CYS A 163 -22.50 -11.76 20.52
C CYS A 163 -22.33 -10.80 21.70
N GLU A 164 -23.22 -10.88 22.69
CA GLU A 164 -23.24 -10.01 23.88
C GLU A 164 -21.93 -10.06 24.70
N ARG A 165 -21.25 -11.21 24.73
CA ARG A 165 -19.96 -11.33 25.46
C ARG A 165 -18.84 -10.51 24.81
N GLU A 166 -18.95 -10.18 23.53
CA GLU A 166 -17.96 -9.40 22.79
C GLU A 166 -18.22 -7.89 22.89
N GLU A 167 -19.34 -7.49 23.49
CA GLU A 167 -19.74 -6.09 23.68
C GLU A 167 -18.72 -5.27 24.47
N ILE A 168 -17.96 -5.94 25.36
CA ILE A 168 -16.85 -5.34 26.11
C ILE A 168 -15.76 -4.75 25.21
N TRP A 169 -15.69 -5.19 23.95
CA TRP A 169 -14.73 -4.72 22.96
C TRP A 169 -15.30 -3.65 22.03
N ARG A 170 -16.51 -3.18 22.30
CA ARG A 170 -17.07 -2.02 21.60
C ARG A 170 -16.15 -0.83 21.85
N ASN A 171 -15.69 -0.22 20.76
CA ASN A 171 -14.73 0.89 20.73
C ASN A 171 -13.26 0.50 20.98
N ALA A 172 -12.92 -0.79 21.04
CA ALA A 172 -11.54 -1.21 21.29
C ALA A 172 -10.54 -0.60 20.28
N ALA A 173 -10.94 -0.38 19.02
CA ALA A 173 -10.05 0.30 18.06
C ALA A 173 -9.73 1.76 18.44
N ASN A 174 -10.67 2.48 19.06
CA ASN A 174 -10.45 3.86 19.55
C ASN A 174 -9.55 3.87 20.79
N GLU A 175 -9.82 2.99 21.74
CA GLU A 175 -9.03 2.91 22.98
C GLU A 175 -7.57 2.52 22.69
N GLU A 176 -7.38 1.59 21.75
CA GLU A 176 -6.06 1.09 21.41
C GLU A 176 -5.26 2.06 20.53
N ILE A 177 -5.90 2.86 19.65
CA ILE A 177 -5.18 3.92 18.95
C ILE A 177 -4.74 5.03 19.92
N GLU A 178 -5.57 5.40 20.89
CA GLU A 178 -5.23 6.37 21.93
C GLU A 178 -4.05 5.88 22.79
N TYR A 179 -4.03 4.60 23.17
CA TYR A 179 -2.87 4.00 23.85
C TYR A 179 -1.60 4.03 22.99
N LEU A 180 -1.74 3.92 21.67
CA LEU A 180 -0.64 3.94 20.70
C LEU A 180 -0.32 5.34 20.16
N GLU A 181 -0.92 6.40 20.73
CA GLU A 181 -0.72 7.80 20.35
C GLU A 181 0.77 8.20 20.23
N PRO A 182 1.71 7.72 21.08
CA PRO A 182 3.13 8.02 20.86
C PRO A 182 3.66 7.55 19.49
N ILE A 183 3.20 6.39 18.99
CA ILE A 183 3.60 5.89 17.66
C ILE A 183 2.90 6.70 16.56
N GLU A 184 1.62 7.01 16.74
CA GLU A 184 0.85 7.86 15.82
C GLU A 184 1.56 9.22 15.61
N ASN A 185 2.02 9.84 16.70
CA ASN A 185 2.79 11.09 16.71
C ASN A 185 4.26 10.93 16.27
N GLY A 186 4.66 9.75 15.78
CA GLY A 186 5.98 9.50 15.21
C GLY A 186 7.08 9.22 16.21
N ASN A 187 6.77 9.04 17.50
CA ASN A 187 7.75 8.62 18.51
C ASN A 187 7.99 7.10 18.44
N LEU A 188 8.67 6.66 17.37
CA LEU A 188 8.96 5.24 17.14
C LEU A 188 9.90 4.61 18.18
N SER A 189 10.52 5.41 19.06
CA SER A 189 11.38 4.90 20.12
C SER A 189 10.62 4.15 21.22
N THR A 190 9.31 4.43 21.38
CA THR A 190 8.43 3.76 22.34
C THR A 190 7.79 2.48 21.79
N GLU A 191 7.90 2.23 20.47
CA GLU A 191 7.25 1.09 19.79
C GLU A 191 7.48 -0.21 20.52
N ARG A 192 8.74 -0.53 20.82
CA ARG A 192 9.09 -1.80 21.46
C ARG A 192 8.43 -1.98 22.83
N GLU A 193 8.28 -0.89 23.59
CA GLU A 193 7.67 -0.96 24.92
C GLU A 193 6.16 -1.13 24.80
N LEU A 194 5.50 -0.29 24.00
CA LEU A 194 4.06 -0.33 23.78
C LEU A 194 3.61 -1.68 23.18
N MET A 195 4.39 -2.22 22.24
CA MET A 195 4.06 -3.48 21.56
C MET A 195 4.12 -4.71 22.49
N LYS A 196 4.70 -4.62 23.71
CA LYS A 196 4.68 -5.72 24.70
C LYS A 196 3.28 -6.06 25.18
N LYS A 197 2.34 -5.12 25.12
CA LYS A 197 0.92 -5.34 25.46
C LYS A 197 0.26 -6.34 24.51
N TYR A 198 0.74 -6.45 23.28
CA TYR A 198 0.10 -7.21 22.22
C TYR A 198 0.81 -8.53 21.94
N THR A 199 0.06 -9.53 21.48
CA THR A 199 0.63 -10.82 21.06
C THR A 199 1.04 -10.75 19.60
N LEU A 200 2.30 -11.03 19.29
CA LEU A 200 2.80 -11.07 17.91
C LEU A 200 2.24 -12.29 17.17
N MET A 201 1.49 -12.04 16.10
CA MET A 201 0.87 -13.05 15.25
C MET A 201 1.71 -13.38 14.00
N GLY A 202 2.54 -12.45 13.54
CA GLY A 202 3.37 -12.68 12.38
C GLY A 202 4.22 -11.49 11.98
N VAL A 203 5.26 -11.79 11.21
CA VAL A 203 6.22 -10.82 10.71
C VAL A 203 6.38 -11.05 9.21
N VAL A 204 6.19 -10.00 8.43
CA VAL A 204 6.35 -10.01 6.97
C VAL A 204 7.49 -9.05 6.64
N PRO A 205 8.68 -9.54 6.27
CA PRO A 205 9.75 -8.69 5.75
C PRO A 205 9.26 -7.96 4.49
N ILE A 206 9.41 -6.64 4.46
CA ILE A 206 9.01 -5.84 3.30
C ILE A 206 10.23 -5.54 2.45
N LYS A 207 10.04 -5.58 1.14
CA LYS A 207 11.09 -5.26 0.17
C LYS A 207 10.50 -4.64 -1.08
N PHE A 208 11.29 -3.78 -1.72
CA PHE A 208 10.99 -3.33 -3.07
C PHE A 208 10.90 -4.53 -4.03
N GLY A 209 9.79 -4.64 -4.75
CA GLY A 209 9.57 -5.73 -5.69
C GLY A 209 8.31 -5.56 -6.52
N CYS A 210 8.44 -5.79 -7.83
CA CYS A 210 7.32 -5.79 -8.77
C CYS A 210 7.12 -7.19 -9.35
N THR A 211 5.88 -7.53 -9.67
CA THR A 211 5.50 -8.78 -10.34
C THR A 211 5.61 -8.73 -11.87
N CYS A 212 6.02 -7.58 -12.45
CA CYS A 212 6.15 -7.48 -13.90
C CYS A 212 7.13 -8.51 -14.46
N SER A 213 6.64 -9.32 -15.39
CA SER A 213 7.40 -10.38 -16.03
C SER A 213 7.55 -10.13 -17.52
N SER A 214 8.54 -10.77 -18.14
CA SER A 214 8.66 -10.77 -19.60
C SER A 214 7.45 -11.40 -20.28
N ALA A 215 6.80 -12.39 -19.65
CA ALA A 215 5.58 -13.01 -20.16
C ALA A 215 4.41 -12.01 -20.17
N SER A 216 4.18 -11.30 -19.07
CA SER A 216 3.12 -10.28 -18.98
C SER A 216 3.31 -9.17 -20.01
N VAL A 217 4.55 -8.75 -20.25
CA VAL A 217 4.86 -7.74 -21.28
C VAL A 217 4.59 -8.28 -22.69
N SER A 218 4.97 -9.54 -22.97
CA SER A 218 4.69 -10.15 -24.27
C SER A 218 3.18 -10.26 -24.55
N GLU A 219 2.37 -10.61 -23.54
CA GLU A 219 0.91 -10.66 -23.69
C GLU A 219 0.31 -9.27 -23.97
N ILE A 220 0.81 -8.22 -23.31
CA ILE A 220 0.40 -6.84 -23.61
C ILE A 220 0.73 -6.48 -25.07
N ILE A 221 1.94 -6.79 -25.54
CA ILE A 221 2.35 -6.50 -26.93
C ILE A 221 1.43 -7.21 -27.93
N LYS A 222 1.09 -8.47 -27.68
CA LYS A 222 0.19 -9.24 -28.57
C LYS A 222 -1.22 -8.64 -28.67
N SER A 223 -1.65 -7.88 -27.67
CA SER A 223 -2.95 -7.21 -27.66
C SER A 223 -2.99 -5.90 -28.46
N ILE A 224 -1.83 -5.34 -28.80
CA ILE A 224 -1.70 -4.09 -29.54
C ILE A 224 -1.70 -4.40 -31.05
N PRO A 225 -2.49 -3.68 -31.87
CA PRO A 225 -2.44 -3.83 -33.32
C PRO A 225 -1.03 -3.66 -33.89
N HIS A 226 -0.66 -4.54 -34.81
CA HIS A 226 0.70 -4.58 -35.37
C HIS A 226 1.12 -3.26 -36.07
N GLU A 227 0.17 -2.52 -36.64
CA GLU A 227 0.43 -1.20 -37.25
C GLU A 227 0.85 -0.16 -36.20
N GLU A 228 0.21 -0.15 -35.03
CA GLU A 228 0.59 0.72 -33.91
C GLU A 228 1.97 0.37 -33.35
N LEU A 229 2.28 -0.93 -33.26
CA LEU A 229 3.60 -1.41 -32.84
C LEU A 229 4.70 -0.94 -33.80
N LYS A 230 4.46 -1.04 -35.12
CA LYS A 230 5.40 -0.56 -36.14
C LYS A 230 5.59 0.95 -36.10
N ALA A 231 4.51 1.72 -35.90
CA ALA A 231 4.59 3.18 -35.80
C ALA A 231 5.39 3.65 -34.57
N THR A 232 5.45 2.82 -33.52
CA THR A 232 6.16 3.11 -32.27
C THR A 232 7.60 2.58 -32.26
N ALA A 233 7.97 1.71 -33.20
CA ALA A 233 9.28 1.08 -33.24
C ALA A 233 10.39 2.05 -33.66
N ASP A 234 11.58 1.86 -33.12
CA ASP A 234 12.79 2.55 -33.58
C ASP A 234 13.19 2.10 -35.00
N GLU A 235 14.20 2.75 -35.57
CA GLU A 235 14.74 2.44 -36.90
C GLU A 235 15.19 0.97 -37.07
N ASN A 236 15.44 0.27 -35.97
CA ASN A 236 15.85 -1.13 -35.94
C ASN A 236 14.69 -2.10 -35.66
N GLY A 237 13.46 -1.60 -35.58
CA GLY A 237 12.25 -2.39 -35.33
C GLY A 237 12.04 -2.80 -33.88
N TYR A 238 12.63 -2.09 -32.92
CA TYR A 238 12.42 -2.33 -31.49
C TYR A 238 11.47 -1.32 -30.88
N ILE A 239 10.56 -1.81 -30.04
CA ILE A 239 9.82 -0.99 -29.09
C ILE A 239 10.46 -1.11 -27.71
N GLU A 240 10.37 -0.03 -26.95
CA GLU A 240 10.80 0.03 -25.57
C GLU A 240 9.59 0.17 -24.64
N ILE A 241 9.47 -0.74 -23.67
CA ILE A 241 8.39 -0.74 -22.69
C ILE A 241 8.98 -0.52 -21.31
N ARG A 242 8.53 0.55 -20.65
CA ARG A 242 8.89 0.87 -19.27
C ARG A 242 7.77 0.49 -18.33
N CYS A 243 8.07 -0.31 -17.30
CA CYS A 243 7.08 -0.65 -16.28
C CYS A 243 6.85 0.53 -15.35
N LYS A 244 5.61 1.03 -15.26
CA LYS A 244 5.26 2.17 -14.39
C LYS A 244 5.53 1.94 -12.90
N PHE A 245 5.55 0.69 -12.43
CA PHE A 245 5.74 0.38 -11.01
C PHE A 245 7.20 0.26 -10.59
N CYS A 246 8.05 -0.40 -11.38
CA CYS A 246 9.46 -0.63 -10.99
C CYS A 246 10.48 0.11 -11.85
N GLY A 247 10.02 0.89 -12.84
CA GLY A 247 10.90 1.63 -13.75
C GLY A 247 11.68 0.74 -14.73
N LYS A 248 11.65 -0.60 -14.60
CA LYS A 248 12.40 -1.50 -15.48
C LYS A 248 11.94 -1.36 -16.93
N THR A 249 12.93 -1.17 -17.80
CA THR A 249 12.79 -1.06 -19.24
C THR A 249 13.05 -2.40 -19.92
N ARG A 250 12.24 -2.75 -20.92
CA ARG A 250 12.42 -3.95 -21.74
C ARG A 250 12.27 -3.59 -23.21
N LYS A 251 13.25 -4.00 -24.03
CA LYS A 251 13.18 -3.89 -25.48
C LYS A 251 12.60 -5.15 -26.11
N ARG A 252 11.77 -4.98 -27.13
CA ARG A 252 11.14 -6.08 -27.87
C ARG A 252 11.14 -5.76 -29.35
N LYS A 253 11.58 -6.71 -30.15
CA LYS A 253 11.52 -6.61 -31.61
C LYS A 253 10.08 -6.89 -32.05
N VAL A 254 9.53 -6.02 -32.89
CA VAL A 254 8.16 -6.13 -33.43
C VAL A 254 8.14 -6.46 -34.92
N CYS A 255 9.32 -6.75 -35.48
CA CYS A 255 9.58 -7.10 -36.88
C CYS A 255 10.26 -8.46 -37.00
#